data_AF-A0A3N5SHE9-F1
#
_entry.id   AF-A0A3N5SHE9-F1
#
_cell.length_a   1.000
_cell.length_b   1.000
_cell.length_c   1.000
_cell.angle_alpha   90.00
_cell.angle_beta   90.00
_cell.angle_gamma   90.00
#
_symmetry.space_group_name_H-M   'P 1'
#
loop_
_entity.id
_entity.type
_entity.pdbx_description
1 polymer ?
#
loop_
_entity_poly.entity_id
_entity_poly.type
_entity_poly.pdbx_seq_one_letter_code
_entity_poly.pdbx_strand_id
1 'polypeptide(L)' 'MGWRPLTQCGQIATAYDATKDFMLFADRPEIWVGVPAETFAIFFPEDAHAPMAAPAETDLLKAVLKVAVDWR' A
#
# COMPACT_ATOMS: atom_id res chain seq x y z
N MET A 1 -6.20 5.85 0.42
CA MET A 1 -5.38 4.66 0.19
C MET A 1 -6.10 3.76 -0.80
N GLY A 2 -5.49 3.46 -1.94
CA GLY A 2 -6.04 2.49 -2.90
C GLY A 2 -5.71 1.09 -2.44
N TRP A 3 -6.59 0.12 -2.68
CA TRP A 3 -6.39 -1.28 -2.30
C TRP A 3 -6.87 -2.25 -3.38
N ARG A 4 -6.20 -3.39 -3.48
CA ARG A 4 -6.57 -4.56 -4.29
C ARG A 4 -5.96 -5.82 -3.65
N PRO A 5 -6.65 -6.98 -3.66
CA PRO A 5 -6.01 -8.21 -3.17
C PRO A 5 -4.88 -8.63 -4.11
N LEU A 6 -3.74 -9.05 -3.54
CA LEU A 6 -2.54 -9.46 -4.29
C LEU A 6 -2.83 -10.54 -5.34
N THR A 7 -3.73 -11.47 -5.03
CA THR A 7 -4.14 -12.56 -5.94
C THR A 7 -4.82 -12.07 -7.23
N GLN A 8 -5.26 -10.80 -7.27
CA GLN A 8 -5.85 -10.16 -8.44
C GLN A 8 -4.96 -9.10 -9.08
N CYS A 9 -3.70 -8.98 -8.64
CA CYS A 9 -2.70 -8.14 -9.29
C CYS A 9 -1.99 -8.94 -10.39
N GLY A 10 -2.31 -8.65 -11.65
CA GLY A 10 -1.78 -9.40 -12.79
C GLY A 10 -0.65 -8.70 -13.52
N GLN A 11 -0.48 -7.39 -13.33
CA GLN A 11 0.45 -6.56 -14.10
C GLN A 11 1.68 -6.20 -13.27
N ILE A 12 2.64 -7.11 -13.16
CA ILE A 12 3.90 -6.87 -12.46
C ILE A 12 4.67 -5.74 -13.15
N ALA A 13 4.85 -4.62 -12.46
CA ALA A 13 5.65 -3.48 -12.90
C ALA A 13 7.08 -3.56 -12.36
N THR A 14 7.25 -4.11 -11.15
CA THR A 14 8.56 -4.40 -10.56
C THR A 14 8.45 -5.71 -9.82
N ALA A 15 9.31 -6.67 -10.16
CA ALA A 15 9.36 -7.97 -9.49
C ALA A 15 9.74 -7.82 -8.01
N TYR A 16 9.42 -8.82 -7.20
CA TYR A 16 9.69 -8.78 -5.77
C TYR A 16 11.19 -8.68 -5.48
N ASP A 17 11.56 -7.73 -4.62
CA ASP A 17 12.92 -7.52 -4.11
C ASP A 17 12.95 -7.89 -2.63
N ALA A 18 13.58 -9.03 -2.30
CA ALA A 18 13.68 -9.50 -0.92
C ALA A 18 14.53 -8.61 -0.01
N THR A 19 15.45 -7.81 -0.56
CA THR A 19 16.28 -6.88 0.24
C THR A 19 15.48 -5.65 0.65
N LYS A 20 14.60 -5.18 -0.24
CA LYS A 20 13.78 -3.98 0.00
C LYS A 20 12.36 -4.30 0.48
N ASP A 21 11.99 -5.58 0.47
CA ASP A 21 10.70 -6.14 0.88
C ASP A 21 9.50 -5.45 0.21
N PHE A 22 9.49 -5.41 -1.12
CA PHE A 22 8.34 -4.93 -1.89
C PHE A 22 8.29 -5.49 -3.31
N MET A 23 7.11 -5.36 -3.93
CA MET A 23 6.81 -5.60 -5.34
C MET A 23 5.89 -4.47 -5.82
N LEU A 24 5.92 -4.11 -7.10
CA LEU A 24 5.00 -3.10 -7.67
C LEU A 24 4.16 -3.69 -8.78
N PHE A 25 2.91 -3.24 -8.83
CA PHE A 25 1.93 -3.61 -9.84
C PHE A 25 1.42 -2.36 -10.56
N ALA A 26 1.11 -2.49 -11.84
CA ALA A 26 0.48 -1.43 -12.64
C ALA A 26 -1.06 -1.49 -12.60
N ASP A 27 -1.63 -2.51 -11.95
CA ASP A 27 -3.07 -2.68 -11.77
C ASP A 27 -3.70 -1.47 -11.05
N ARG A 28 -4.91 -1.09 -11.48
CA ARG A 28 -5.67 -0.05 -10.80
C ARG A 28 -6.21 -0.57 -9.45
N PRO A 29 -6.29 0.28 -8.41
CA PRO A 29 -6.98 -0.07 -7.18
C PRO A 29 -8.44 -0.48 -7.44
N GLU A 30 -8.92 -1.48 -6.70
CA GLU A 30 -10.33 -1.89 -6.73
C GLU A 30 -11.19 -0.92 -5.93
N ILE A 31 -10.69 -0.47 -4.78
CA ILE A 31 -11.34 0.53 -3.93
C ILE A 31 -10.36 1.60 -3.46
N TRP A 32 -10.92 2.75 -3.08
CA TRP A 32 -10.22 3.82 -2.40
C TRP A 32 -10.83 4.04 -1.02
N VAL A 33 -10.00 3.97 0.01
CA VAL A 33 -10.39 4.19 1.41
C VAL A 33 -9.79 5.48 1.91
N GLY A 34 -10.62 6.36 2.50
CA GLY A 34 -10.14 7.56 3.18
C GLY A 34 -9.38 7.21 4.46
N VAL A 35 -8.22 7.83 4.67
CA VAL A 35 -7.45 7.73 5.92
C VAL A 35 -7.25 9.15 6.44
N PRO A 36 -8.25 9.71 7.18
CA PRO A 36 -8.15 11.03 7.78
C PRO A 36 -7.01 11.14 8.80
N ALA A 37 -6.69 12.36 9.22
CA ALA A 37 -5.77 12.59 10.35
C ALA A 37 -6.20 11.77 11.57
N GLU A 38 -5.22 11.30 12.35
CA GLU A 38 -5.40 10.49 13.57
C GLU A 38 -6.00 9.09 13.35
N THR A 39 -6.18 8.67 12.09
CA THR A 39 -6.57 7.31 11.73
C THR A 39 -5.39 6.57 11.08
N PHE A 40 -5.46 5.25 11.02
CA PHE A 40 -4.45 4.44 10.35
C PHE A 40 -5.10 3.30 9.57
N ALA A 41 -4.35 2.75 8.62
CA ALA A 41 -4.67 1.52 7.91
C ALA A 41 -3.51 0.53 8.11
N ILE A 42 -3.85 -0.74 8.23
CA ILE A 42 -2.90 -1.86 8.28
C ILE A 42 -3.00 -2.58 6.94
N PHE A 43 -1.86 -2.86 6.32
CA PHE A 43 -1.75 -3.66 5.10
C PHE A 43 -0.87 -4.87 5.41
N PHE A 44 -1.42 -6.07 5.20
CA PHE A 44 -0.70 -7.34 5.27
C PHE A 44 0.06 -7.59 3.95
N PRO A 45 0.96 -8.59 3.89
CA PRO A 45 1.70 -8.92 2.66
C PRO A 45 0.81 -9.18 1.44
N GLU A 46 -0.43 -9.62 1.66
CA GLU A 46 -1.42 -9.92 0.62
C GLU A 46 -2.21 -8.69 0.15
N ASP A 47 -1.98 -7.52 0.75
CA ASP A 47 -2.70 -6.27 0.46
C ASP A 47 -1.87 -5.36 -0.44
N ALA A 48 -2.08 -5.47 -1.76
CA ALA A 48 -1.53 -4.47 -2.68
C ALA A 48 -2.23 -3.14 -2.43
N HIS A 49 -1.45 -2.07 -2.25
CA HIS A 49 -1.98 -0.76 -1.89
C HIS A 49 -1.27 0.39 -2.61
N ALA A 50 -2.04 1.43 -2.89
CA ALA A 50 -1.58 2.65 -3.57
C ALA A 50 -1.66 3.85 -2.62
N PRO A 51 -0.52 4.35 -2.11
CA PRO A 51 -0.46 5.59 -1.33
C PRO A 51 -0.50 6.83 -2.24
N MET A 52 -0.36 8.03 -1.63
CA MET A 52 -0.14 9.31 -2.34
C MET A 52 -1.29 9.75 -3.27
N ALA A 53 -2.54 9.45 -2.91
CA ALA A 53 -3.74 9.86 -3.66
C ALA A 53 -4.50 11.00 -2.97
N ALA A 54 -3.78 11.95 -2.40
CA ALA A 54 -4.38 13.17 -1.87
C ALA A 54 -4.77 14.12 -3.02
N PRO A 55 -5.72 15.05 -2.81
CA PRO A 55 -5.97 16.13 -3.76
C PRO A 55 -4.67 16.90 -4.07
N ALA A 56 -4.61 17.51 -5.25
CA ALA A 56 -3.49 18.36 -5.61
C ALA A 56 -3.26 19.46 -4.55
N GLU A 57 -2.01 19.86 -4.36
CA GLU A 57 -1.62 20.93 -3.43
C GLU A 57 -1.97 20.63 -1.96
N THR A 58 -2.14 19.35 -1.60
CA THR A 58 -2.32 18.93 -0.20
C THR A 58 -1.01 18.45 0.40
N ASP A 59 -0.48 19.20 1.37
CA ASP A 59 0.65 18.74 2.18
C ASP A 59 0.15 17.78 3.28
N LEU A 60 0.73 16.58 3.32
CA LEU A 60 0.41 15.55 4.30
C LEU A 60 1.65 15.09 5.05
N LEU A 61 1.53 14.97 6.37
CA LEU A 61 2.49 14.27 7.20
C LEU A 61 1.91 12.92 7.63
N LYS A 62 2.66 11.84 7.42
CA LYS A 62 2.29 10.50 7.87
C LYS A 62 3.51 9.72 8.36
N ALA A 63 3.26 8.69 9.14
CA ALA A 63 4.24 7.65 9.46
C ALA A 63 3.85 6.34 8.77
N VAL A 64 4.85 5.52 8.43
CA VAL A 64 4.66 4.13 7.99
C VAL A 64 5.47 3.26 8.94
N LEU A 65 4.78 2.42 9.71
CA LEU A 65 5.42 1.46 10.60
C LEU A 65 5.56 0.14 9.87
N LYS A 66 6.76 -0.45 9.94
CA LYS A 66 7.05 -1.79 9.41
C LYS A 66 7.15 -2.75 10.58
N VAL A 67 6.32 -3.79 10.56
CA VAL A 67 6.24 -4.81 11.61
C VAL A 67 6.44 -6.17 10.93
N ALA A 68 7.40 -6.96 11.41
CA ALA A 68 7.63 -8.30 10.92
C ALA A 68 6.39 -9.17 11.17
N VAL A 69 5.99 -10.02 10.22
CA VAL A 69 4.75 -10.81 10.36
C VAL A 69 4.87 -11.88 11.45
N ASP A 70 6.08 -12.36 11.66
CA ASP A 70 6.48 -13.36 12.65
C ASP A 70 6.96 -12.75 13.98
N TRP A 71 6.50 -11.54 14.33
CA TRP A 71 6.92 -10.73 15.49
C TRP A 71 6.77 -11.36 16.90
N ARG A 72 6.45 -12.65 17.00
CA ARG A 72 6.25 -13.36 18.27
C ARG A 72 7.55 -13.68 19.00
#